data_AF-A0A8J7U0K5-F1
#
_entry.id   AF-A0A8J7U0K5-F1
#
_cell.length_a   1.000
_cell.length_b   1.000
_cell.length_c   1.000
_cell.angle_alpha   90.00
_cell.angle_beta   90.00
_cell.angle_gamma   90.00
#
_symmetry.space_group_name_H-M   'P 1'
#
loop_
_entity.id
_entity.type
_entity.pdbx_description
1 polymer ?
#
loop_
_entity_poly.entity_id
_entity_poly.type
_entity_poly.pdbx_seq_one_letter_code
_entity_poly.pdbx_strand_id
1 'polypeptide(L)'
;QEVYKAIGRVAATDATVLILGESGTGKELVARAIYQHSKRAAKPFLAVNCAAIPETLLESELFGHERGAFTGADRQRVGKFEQCNGGTVFLDEVGDMAPLTQAKILRLLQEQSFERVGGSETVRTDVRVIAATNADLDKLVADGRFRQDLFFRLNVFPIRLPPLRDRGDDLPLLIDHFVRRFGAELKRPVQAVSPEAVERLRRYPWPGNVRELQSVLKQAILHMKGAALAPEDLPAGVEVTAAAKTATTGAFDWDALVRDRIAAGSHSLYAEALTLMEREVLVRVLRHTGGNQVQSALILGITRGSLRNKIRQLNISIERSVWSEDGHPG
;
A
#
# COMPACT_ATOMS: atom_id res chain seq x y z
N GLN A 1 -9.27 -19.73 -8.34
CA GLN A 1 -8.81 -20.67 -9.40
C GLN A 1 -8.47 -20.00 -10.74
N GLU A 2 -9.18 -18.94 -11.16
CA GLU A 2 -8.92 -18.28 -12.47
C GLU A 2 -7.55 -17.60 -12.55
N VAL A 3 -7.09 -16.98 -11.46
CA VAL A 3 -5.77 -16.32 -11.39
C VAL A 3 -4.63 -17.30 -11.72
N TYR A 4 -4.64 -18.52 -11.16
CA TYR A 4 -3.63 -19.54 -11.46
C TYR A 4 -3.62 -19.97 -12.93
N LYS A 5 -4.81 -20.12 -13.54
CA LYS A 5 -4.93 -20.40 -14.98
C LYS A 5 -4.42 -19.23 -15.83
N ALA A 6 -4.64 -17.99 -15.40
CA ALA A 6 -4.12 -16.81 -16.07
C ALA A 6 -2.58 -16.74 -15.99
N ILE A 7 -2.02 -17.00 -14.81
CA ILE A 7 -0.56 -17.08 -14.60
C ILE A 7 0.04 -18.13 -15.54
N GLY A 8 -0.49 -19.37 -15.54
CA GLY A 8 0.01 -20.44 -16.40
C GLY A 8 -0.01 -20.11 -17.88
N ARG A 9 -1.07 -19.42 -18.36
CA ARG A 9 -1.18 -18.98 -19.76
C ARG A 9 -0.13 -17.93 -20.14
N VAL A 10 0.09 -16.94 -19.28
CA VAL A 10 0.95 -15.80 -19.63
C VAL A 10 2.42 -16.02 -19.31
N ALA A 11 2.74 -16.94 -18.39
CA ALA A 11 4.11 -17.20 -17.97
C ALA A 11 5.01 -17.67 -19.14
N ALA A 12 4.46 -18.46 -20.08
CA ALA A 12 5.20 -18.97 -21.24
C ALA A 12 5.49 -17.91 -22.35
N THR A 13 4.98 -16.68 -22.18
CA THR A 13 5.11 -15.58 -23.16
C THR A 13 5.92 -14.43 -22.58
N ASP A 14 6.45 -13.57 -23.44
CA ASP A 14 7.09 -12.30 -23.04
C ASP A 14 6.09 -11.11 -23.03
N ALA A 15 4.79 -11.38 -23.09
CA ALA A 15 3.77 -10.33 -23.04
C ALA A 15 3.84 -9.54 -21.73
N THR A 16 3.62 -8.24 -21.82
CA THR A 16 3.44 -7.35 -20.68
C THR A 16 2.19 -7.76 -19.90
N VAL A 17 2.32 -7.89 -18.59
CA VAL A 17 1.22 -8.25 -17.70
C VAL A 17 0.90 -7.07 -16.81
N LEU A 18 -0.38 -6.73 -16.69
CA LEU A 18 -0.87 -5.73 -15.75
C LEU A 18 -1.68 -6.41 -14.63
N ILE A 19 -1.15 -6.37 -13.40
CA ILE A 19 -1.79 -6.95 -12.23
C ILE A 19 -2.59 -5.85 -11.52
N LEU A 20 -3.91 -6.00 -11.52
CA LEU A 20 -4.84 -5.06 -10.92
C LEU A 20 -5.33 -5.62 -9.59
N GLY A 21 -5.35 -4.83 -8.53
CA GLY A 21 -5.95 -5.24 -7.28
C GLY A 21 -5.63 -4.31 -6.12
N GLU A 22 -6.46 -4.38 -5.08
CA GLU A 22 -6.28 -3.59 -3.87
C GLU A 22 -4.91 -3.80 -3.23
N SER A 23 -4.49 -2.82 -2.42
CA SER A 23 -3.25 -2.96 -1.65
C SER A 23 -3.34 -4.16 -0.71
N GLY A 24 -2.24 -4.91 -0.60
CA GLY A 24 -2.17 -6.09 0.28
C GLY A 24 -2.82 -7.36 -0.26
N THR A 25 -3.28 -7.41 -1.52
CA THR A 25 -3.84 -8.63 -2.15
C THR A 25 -2.80 -9.66 -2.59
N GLY A 26 -1.51 -9.29 -2.61
CA GLY A 26 -0.41 -10.18 -3.02
C GLY A 26 0.03 -10.02 -4.48
N LYS A 27 -0.08 -8.82 -5.07
CA LYS A 27 0.36 -8.53 -6.45
C LYS A 27 1.79 -8.98 -6.74
N GLU A 28 2.72 -8.75 -5.81
CA GLU A 28 4.12 -9.20 -5.96
C GLU A 28 4.24 -10.74 -6.03
N LEU A 29 3.44 -11.49 -5.27
CA LEU A 29 3.46 -12.96 -5.33
C LEU A 29 3.01 -13.47 -6.69
N VAL A 30 2.00 -12.83 -7.29
CA VAL A 30 1.57 -13.12 -8.67
C VAL A 30 2.68 -12.81 -9.66
N ALA A 31 3.32 -11.65 -9.55
CA ALA A 31 4.44 -11.28 -10.42
C ALA A 31 5.60 -12.28 -10.33
N ARG A 32 5.95 -12.71 -9.11
CA ARG A 32 6.97 -13.74 -8.87
C ARG A 32 6.57 -15.08 -9.45
N ALA A 33 5.32 -15.51 -9.30
CA ALA A 33 4.84 -16.76 -9.90
C ALA A 33 4.90 -16.72 -11.43
N ILE A 34 4.51 -15.61 -12.06
CA ILE A 34 4.64 -15.41 -13.51
C ILE A 34 6.10 -15.51 -13.95
N TYR A 35 7.01 -14.85 -13.23
CA TYR A 35 8.44 -14.91 -13.51
C TYR A 35 9.00 -16.33 -13.35
N GLN A 36 8.70 -17.01 -12.23
CA GLN A 36 9.19 -18.36 -11.92
C GLN A 36 8.75 -19.42 -12.94
N HIS A 37 7.57 -19.26 -13.53
CA HIS A 37 7.07 -20.17 -14.56
C HIS A 37 7.36 -19.69 -16.00
N SER A 38 8.20 -18.67 -16.16
CA SER A 38 8.55 -18.12 -17.47
C SER A 38 9.83 -18.71 -18.07
N LYS A 39 10.03 -18.44 -19.36
CA LYS A 39 11.30 -18.72 -20.06
C LYS A 39 12.50 -17.98 -19.47
N ARG A 40 12.26 -16.92 -18.68
CA ARG A 40 13.28 -16.07 -18.03
C ARG A 40 13.49 -16.40 -16.55
N ALA A 41 12.98 -17.52 -16.03
CA ALA A 41 13.05 -17.86 -14.59
C ALA A 41 14.48 -18.02 -14.02
N ALA A 42 15.49 -18.19 -14.89
CA ALA A 42 16.90 -18.23 -14.51
C ALA A 42 17.65 -16.89 -14.74
N LYS A 43 16.94 -15.85 -15.17
CA LYS A 43 17.49 -14.51 -15.48
C LYS A 43 17.16 -13.53 -14.35
N PRO A 44 17.76 -12.34 -14.28
CA PRO A 44 17.47 -11.41 -13.19
C PRO A 44 15.98 -11.05 -13.07
N PHE A 45 15.48 -10.98 -11.84
CA PHE A 45 14.17 -10.41 -11.50
C PHE A 45 14.38 -9.20 -10.60
N LEU A 46 14.05 -8.01 -11.08
CA LEU A 46 14.16 -6.77 -10.29
C LEU A 46 12.77 -6.21 -10.03
N ALA A 47 12.45 -5.97 -8.76
CA ALA A 47 11.22 -5.32 -8.34
C ALA A 47 11.48 -3.85 -7.97
N VAL A 48 10.63 -2.95 -8.45
CA VAL A 48 10.68 -1.51 -8.15
C VAL A 48 9.29 -1.06 -7.73
N ASN A 49 9.18 -0.44 -6.57
CA ASN A 49 7.94 0.19 -6.11
C ASN A 49 7.99 1.68 -6.47
N CYS A 50 7.13 2.10 -7.40
CA CYS A 50 7.13 3.46 -7.92
C CYS A 50 6.61 4.49 -6.91
N ALA A 51 5.77 4.08 -5.95
CA ALA A 51 5.26 4.95 -4.90
C ALA A 51 6.26 5.15 -3.73
N ALA A 52 7.26 4.27 -3.59
CA ALA A 52 8.22 4.30 -2.49
C ALA A 52 9.44 5.21 -2.75
N ILE A 53 9.63 5.66 -3.99
CA ILE A 53 10.80 6.42 -4.42
C ILE A 53 10.33 7.80 -4.91
N PRO A 54 10.90 8.91 -4.42
CA PRO A 54 10.60 10.24 -4.95
C PRO A 54 10.79 10.30 -6.46
N GLU A 55 9.93 11.05 -7.15
CA GLU A 55 9.87 11.10 -8.63
C GLU A 55 11.24 11.28 -9.29
N THR A 56 12.03 12.25 -8.84
CA THR A 56 13.36 12.56 -9.40
C THR A 56 14.36 11.41 -9.24
N LEU A 57 14.23 10.63 -8.15
CA LEU A 57 15.05 9.46 -7.90
C LEU A 57 14.53 8.23 -8.62
N LEU A 58 13.21 8.11 -8.83
CA LEU A 58 12.61 6.98 -9.53
C LEU A 58 13.11 6.90 -10.97
N GLU A 59 13.17 8.04 -11.66
CA GLU A 59 13.68 8.10 -13.03
C GLU A 59 15.15 7.65 -13.10
N SER A 60 16.00 8.16 -12.21
CA SER A 60 17.40 7.76 -12.10
C SER A 60 17.57 6.29 -11.70
N GLU A 61 16.73 5.74 -10.82
CA GLU A 61 16.79 4.33 -10.44
C GLU A 61 16.42 3.43 -11.63
N LEU A 62 15.35 3.76 -12.36
CA LEU A 62 14.88 2.96 -13.49
C LEU A 62 15.83 3.01 -14.70
N PHE A 63 16.21 4.22 -15.11
CA PHE A 63 16.94 4.46 -16.37
C PHE A 63 18.43 4.77 -16.16
N GLY A 64 18.89 5.00 -14.93
CA GLY A 64 20.24 5.46 -14.68
C GLY A 64 20.42 6.93 -15.01
N HIS A 65 21.62 7.45 -14.72
CA HIS A 65 21.97 8.84 -15.01
C HIS A 65 23.43 8.97 -15.44
N GLU A 66 23.70 9.99 -16.23
CA GLU A 66 25.05 10.42 -16.55
C GLU A 66 25.63 11.33 -15.47
N ARG A 67 26.96 11.43 -15.43
CA ARG A 67 27.65 12.34 -14.51
C ARG A 67 27.21 13.79 -14.79
N GLY A 68 26.77 14.50 -13.76
CA GLY A 68 26.32 15.89 -13.87
C GLY A 68 24.86 16.07 -14.30
N ALA A 69 24.06 14.99 -14.38
CA ALA A 69 22.66 15.07 -14.77
C ALA A 69 21.77 15.91 -13.82
N PHE A 70 22.13 15.96 -12.53
CA PHE A 70 21.47 16.77 -11.51
C PHE A 70 22.45 17.05 -10.35
N THR A 71 22.08 17.92 -9.42
CA THR A 71 22.87 18.21 -8.22
C THR A 71 23.06 16.95 -7.35
N GLY A 72 24.30 16.49 -7.23
CA GLY A 72 24.66 15.23 -6.55
C GLY A 72 24.91 14.03 -7.48
N ALA A 73 24.77 14.20 -8.80
CA ALA A 73 25.13 13.20 -9.80
C ALA A 73 26.66 13.18 -10.07
N ASP A 74 27.46 12.91 -9.03
CA ASP A 74 28.93 12.98 -9.12
C ASP A 74 29.56 11.89 -10.00
N ARG A 75 28.81 10.82 -10.27
CA ARG A 75 29.21 9.68 -11.09
C ARG A 75 28.05 9.23 -11.96
N GLN A 76 28.36 8.55 -13.05
CA GLN A 76 27.37 7.82 -13.83
C GLN A 76 26.83 6.64 -13.03
N ARG A 77 25.53 6.35 -13.17
CA ARG A 77 24.88 5.19 -12.53
C ARG A 77 24.03 4.44 -13.54
N VAL A 78 24.21 3.12 -13.56
CA VAL A 78 23.43 2.18 -14.38
C VAL A 78 22.05 1.98 -13.77
N GLY A 79 20.99 2.10 -14.56
CA GLY A 79 19.59 1.93 -14.13
C GLY A 79 19.14 0.47 -14.02
N LYS A 80 17.96 0.24 -13.43
CA LYS A 80 17.35 -1.09 -13.28
C LYS A 80 17.08 -1.78 -14.61
N PHE A 81 16.66 -1.06 -15.65
CA PHE A 81 16.40 -1.67 -16.95
C PHE A 81 17.67 -2.16 -17.66
N GLU A 82 18.80 -1.49 -17.46
CA GLU A 82 20.10 -1.94 -17.96
C GLU A 82 20.63 -3.11 -17.12
N GLN A 83 20.53 -3.01 -15.78
CA GLN A 83 20.89 -4.11 -14.86
C GLN A 83 20.09 -5.40 -15.12
N CYS A 84 18.84 -5.29 -15.57
CA CYS A 84 17.93 -6.41 -15.78
C CYS A 84 17.88 -6.88 -17.24
N ASN A 85 18.86 -6.52 -18.06
CA ASN A 85 18.89 -6.94 -19.47
C ASN A 85 18.81 -8.48 -19.61
N GLY A 86 17.92 -8.96 -20.48
CA GLY A 86 17.54 -10.38 -20.65
C GLY A 86 16.65 -10.94 -19.54
N GLY A 87 16.25 -10.13 -18.56
CA GLY A 87 15.52 -10.50 -17.36
C GLY A 87 14.06 -10.03 -17.35
N THR A 88 13.52 -9.89 -16.14
CA THR A 88 12.14 -9.42 -15.88
C THR A 88 12.15 -8.31 -14.84
N VAL A 89 11.52 -7.17 -15.17
CA VAL A 89 11.30 -6.06 -14.23
C VAL A 89 9.84 -6.06 -13.79
N PHE A 90 9.65 -6.05 -12.47
CA PHE A 90 8.36 -5.85 -11.84
C PHE A 90 8.23 -4.38 -11.38
N LEU A 91 7.23 -3.68 -11.89
CA LEU A 91 6.91 -2.30 -11.53
C LEU A 91 5.63 -2.30 -10.69
N ASP A 92 5.76 -2.06 -9.39
CA ASP A 92 4.61 -1.96 -8.47
C ASP A 92 4.16 -0.50 -8.33
N GLU A 93 2.85 -0.33 -8.19
CA GLU A 93 2.15 0.96 -8.13
C GLU A 93 2.48 1.89 -9.31
N VAL A 94 2.33 1.38 -10.55
CA VAL A 94 2.60 2.15 -11.78
C VAL A 94 1.71 3.38 -11.96
N GLY A 95 0.55 3.44 -11.28
CA GLY A 95 -0.34 4.59 -11.28
C GLY A 95 0.25 5.84 -10.62
N ASP A 96 1.30 5.70 -9.81
CA ASP A 96 1.99 6.80 -9.13
C ASP A 96 3.17 7.36 -9.93
N MET A 97 3.43 6.86 -11.15
CA MET A 97 4.49 7.38 -12.00
C MET A 97 4.18 8.79 -12.50
N ALA A 98 5.18 9.65 -12.49
CA ALA A 98 5.05 10.97 -13.09
C ALA A 98 5.04 10.94 -14.63
N PRO A 99 4.47 11.97 -15.30
CA PRO A 99 4.31 11.99 -16.75
C PRO A 99 5.61 11.77 -17.55
N LEU A 100 6.74 12.30 -17.07
CA LEU A 100 8.04 12.13 -17.73
C LEU A 100 8.52 10.67 -17.66
N THR A 101 8.39 10.04 -16.49
CA THR A 101 8.68 8.62 -16.31
C THR A 101 7.78 7.76 -17.18
N GLN A 102 6.48 8.08 -17.27
CA GLN A 102 5.53 7.39 -18.14
C GLN A 102 5.97 7.41 -19.61
N ALA A 103 6.43 8.57 -20.11
CA ALA A 103 6.93 8.70 -21.48
C ALA A 103 8.16 7.82 -21.76
N LYS A 104 9.10 7.75 -20.81
CA LYS A 104 10.29 6.89 -20.94
C LYS A 104 9.95 5.39 -20.86
N ILE A 105 9.03 5.00 -19.98
CA ILE A 105 8.53 3.61 -19.91
C ILE A 105 7.85 3.22 -21.22
N LEU A 106 7.06 4.11 -21.80
CA LEU A 106 6.44 3.87 -23.10
C LEU A 106 7.48 3.58 -24.19
N ARG A 107 8.53 4.41 -24.29
CA ARG A 107 9.62 4.20 -25.25
C ARG A 107 10.34 2.88 -25.02
N LEU A 108 10.63 2.54 -23.77
CA LEU A 108 11.20 1.24 -23.39
C LEU A 108 10.32 0.06 -23.87
N LEU A 109 9.02 0.10 -23.60
CA LEU A 109 8.09 -0.98 -23.97
C LEU A 109 7.94 -1.13 -25.48
N GLN A 110 8.08 -0.04 -26.24
CA GLN A 110 7.94 -0.03 -27.69
C GLN A 110 9.24 -0.43 -28.42
N GLU A 111 10.36 0.14 -28.00
CA GLU A 111 11.63 0.10 -28.73
C GLU A 111 12.69 -0.77 -28.06
N GLN A 112 12.45 -1.25 -26.83
CA GLN A 112 13.46 -1.96 -26.03
C GLN A 112 14.75 -1.12 -25.89
N SER A 113 14.58 0.20 -25.81
CA SER A 113 15.66 1.18 -25.67
C SER A 113 15.23 2.42 -24.89
N PHE A 114 16.19 3.11 -24.30
CA PHE A 114 15.97 4.34 -23.53
C PHE A 114 17.27 5.16 -23.43
N GLU A 115 17.17 6.37 -22.90
CA GLU A 115 18.31 7.26 -22.61
C GLU A 115 18.42 7.47 -21.10
N ARG A 116 19.66 7.47 -20.59
CA ARG A 116 19.94 7.81 -19.18
C ARG A 116 19.56 9.26 -18.90
N VAL A 117 19.24 9.57 -17.65
CA VAL A 117 18.94 10.96 -17.25
C VAL A 117 20.18 11.83 -17.50
N GLY A 118 19.98 12.97 -18.18
CA GLY A 118 21.06 13.90 -18.55
C GLY A 118 21.98 13.43 -19.67
N GLY A 119 21.72 12.27 -20.28
CA GLY A 119 22.48 11.73 -21.41
C GLY A 119 21.65 11.68 -22.70
N SER A 120 22.34 11.54 -23.83
CA SER A 120 21.74 11.29 -25.16
C SER A 120 22.13 9.93 -25.74
N GLU A 121 22.93 9.15 -25.00
CA GLU A 121 23.29 7.79 -25.40
C GLU A 121 22.05 6.88 -25.33
N THR A 122 21.71 6.26 -26.46
CA THR A 122 20.65 5.26 -26.52
C THR A 122 21.16 3.92 -25.99
N VAL A 123 20.60 3.47 -24.89
CA VAL A 123 20.85 2.17 -24.27
C VAL A 123 19.79 1.18 -24.77
N ARG A 124 20.21 0.04 -25.32
CA ARG A 124 19.31 -1.07 -25.69
C ARG A 124 19.26 -2.12 -24.58
N THR A 125 18.08 -2.65 -24.30
CA THR A 125 17.87 -3.71 -23.30
C THR A 125 16.73 -4.62 -23.73
N ASP A 126 16.77 -5.90 -23.37
CA ASP A 126 15.68 -6.84 -23.57
C ASP A 126 15.06 -7.18 -22.21
N VAL A 127 13.99 -6.48 -21.83
CA VAL A 127 13.32 -6.67 -20.54
C VAL A 127 11.86 -7.05 -20.72
N ARG A 128 11.45 -8.12 -20.03
CA ARG A 128 10.05 -8.41 -19.80
C ARG A 128 9.52 -7.52 -18.67
N VAL A 129 8.39 -6.86 -18.88
CA VAL A 129 7.77 -6.01 -17.85
C VAL A 129 6.51 -6.67 -17.28
N ILE A 130 6.42 -6.69 -15.96
CA ILE A 130 5.20 -6.99 -15.21
C ILE A 130 4.87 -5.73 -14.43
N ALA A 131 3.69 -5.17 -14.62
CA ALA A 131 3.22 -3.99 -13.91
C ALA A 131 2.14 -4.36 -12.91
N ALA A 132 2.01 -3.60 -11.83
CA ALA A 132 0.94 -3.72 -10.86
C ALA A 132 0.46 -2.35 -10.40
N THR A 133 -0.83 -2.25 -10.04
CA THR A 133 -1.37 -1.06 -9.39
C THR A 133 -2.67 -1.36 -8.64
N ASN A 134 -2.94 -0.57 -7.60
CA ASN A 134 -4.27 -0.47 -6.99
C ASN A 134 -5.13 0.68 -7.54
N ALA A 135 -4.56 1.55 -8.38
CA ALA A 135 -5.25 2.72 -8.92
C ALA A 135 -6.17 2.34 -10.08
N ASP A 136 -7.22 3.13 -10.25
CA ASP A 136 -8.09 3.07 -11.44
C ASP A 136 -7.39 3.80 -12.60
N LEU A 137 -6.68 3.04 -13.43
CA LEU A 137 -5.93 3.61 -14.57
C LEU A 137 -6.86 4.25 -15.60
N ASP A 138 -8.06 3.73 -15.81
CA ASP A 138 -9.03 4.33 -16.74
C ASP A 138 -9.43 5.73 -16.26
N LYS A 139 -9.68 5.88 -14.95
CA LYS A 139 -9.92 7.19 -14.34
C LYS A 139 -8.71 8.12 -14.45
N LEU A 140 -7.51 7.62 -14.15
CA LEU A 140 -6.29 8.44 -14.26
C LEU A 140 -6.00 8.89 -15.69
N VAL A 141 -6.37 8.08 -16.69
CA VAL A 141 -6.30 8.47 -18.11
C VAL A 141 -7.32 9.57 -18.41
N ALA A 142 -8.57 9.43 -17.95
CA ALA A 142 -9.60 10.46 -18.12
C ALA A 142 -9.22 11.80 -17.46
N ASP A 143 -8.55 11.73 -16.31
CA ASP A 143 -8.06 12.91 -15.57
C ASP A 143 -6.76 13.49 -16.15
N GLY A 144 -6.19 12.91 -17.22
CA GLY A 144 -4.93 13.36 -17.83
C GLY A 144 -3.68 13.10 -16.98
N ARG A 145 -3.80 12.30 -15.92
CA ARG A 145 -2.71 11.94 -14.98
C ARG A 145 -1.92 10.72 -15.42
N PHE A 146 -2.51 9.90 -16.30
CA PHE A 146 -1.86 8.74 -16.88
C PHE A 146 -2.01 8.75 -18.40
N ARG A 147 -0.94 8.44 -19.13
CA ARG A 147 -1.00 8.46 -20.59
C ARG A 147 -1.78 7.26 -21.13
N GLN A 148 -2.70 7.55 -22.05
CA GLN A 148 -3.53 6.53 -22.70
C GLN A 148 -2.70 5.52 -23.50
N ASP A 149 -1.66 5.96 -24.20
CA ASP A 149 -0.77 5.10 -24.99
C ASP A 149 0.03 4.11 -24.11
N LEU A 150 0.53 4.56 -22.97
CA LEU A 150 1.18 3.71 -21.98
C LEU A 150 0.20 2.70 -21.37
N PHE A 151 -1.03 3.14 -21.04
CA PHE A 151 -2.05 2.23 -20.51
C PHE A 151 -2.30 1.06 -21.46
N PHE A 152 -2.48 1.33 -22.76
CA PHE A 152 -2.67 0.25 -23.74
C PHE A 152 -1.45 -0.68 -23.87
N ARG A 153 -0.22 -0.17 -23.71
CA ARG A 153 1.00 -1.00 -23.75
C ARG A 153 1.21 -1.84 -22.48
N LEU A 154 0.71 -1.39 -21.34
CA LEU A 154 0.74 -2.15 -20.10
C LEU A 154 -0.40 -3.18 -20.03
N ASN A 155 -1.60 -2.79 -20.49
CA ASN A 155 -2.82 -3.59 -20.39
C ASN A 155 -2.95 -4.67 -21.48
N VAL A 156 -1.84 -5.27 -21.89
CA VAL A 156 -1.83 -6.36 -22.91
C VAL A 156 -2.44 -7.63 -22.34
N PHE A 157 -2.09 -7.98 -21.09
CA PHE A 157 -2.68 -9.11 -20.39
C PHE A 157 -3.04 -8.72 -18.94
N PRO A 158 -4.28 -8.31 -18.66
CA PRO A 158 -4.70 -7.94 -17.31
C PRO A 158 -4.97 -9.19 -16.45
N ILE A 159 -4.49 -9.16 -15.20
CA ILE A 159 -4.83 -10.12 -14.15
C ILE A 159 -5.42 -9.35 -12.99
N ARG A 160 -6.72 -9.54 -12.73
CA ARG A 160 -7.41 -8.93 -11.58
C ARG A 160 -7.32 -9.86 -10.37
N LEU A 161 -6.76 -9.34 -9.28
CA LEU A 161 -6.72 -10.00 -8.00
C LEU A 161 -7.95 -9.59 -7.18
N PRO A 162 -8.80 -10.56 -6.77
CA PRO A 162 -9.91 -10.27 -5.88
C PRO A 162 -9.38 -9.91 -4.48
N PRO A 163 -10.07 -9.01 -3.76
CA PRO A 163 -9.78 -8.73 -2.37
C PRO A 163 -10.06 -9.96 -1.50
N LEU A 164 -9.48 -10.01 -0.31
CA LEU A 164 -9.58 -11.15 0.61
C LEU A 164 -11.02 -11.49 1.00
N ARG A 165 -11.87 -10.46 1.13
CA ARG A 165 -13.32 -10.62 1.41
C ARG A 165 -14.07 -11.43 0.34
N ASP A 166 -13.59 -11.42 -0.91
CA ASP A 166 -14.19 -12.17 -2.02
C ASP A 166 -13.55 -13.58 -2.16
N ARG A 167 -12.61 -13.93 -1.29
CA ARG A 167 -11.82 -15.18 -1.31
C ARG A 167 -12.15 -16.07 -0.10
N GLY A 168 -13.42 -16.16 0.28
CA GLY A 168 -13.87 -16.81 1.53
C GLY A 168 -13.36 -18.24 1.76
N ASP A 169 -13.14 -19.03 0.71
CA ASP A 169 -12.60 -20.40 0.81
C ASP A 169 -11.08 -20.45 0.99
N ASP A 170 -10.35 -19.40 0.58
CA ASP A 170 -8.90 -19.31 0.76
C ASP A 170 -8.53 -18.89 2.19
N LEU A 171 -9.42 -18.17 2.89
CA LEU A 171 -9.12 -17.56 4.18
C LEU A 171 -8.68 -18.57 5.25
N PRO A 172 -9.35 -19.72 5.48
CA PRO A 172 -8.89 -20.71 6.46
C PRO A 172 -7.51 -21.28 6.14
N LEU A 173 -7.21 -21.50 4.85
CA LEU A 173 -5.91 -21.99 4.40
C LEU A 173 -4.80 -20.96 4.62
N LEU A 174 -5.11 -19.68 4.38
CA LEU A 174 -4.20 -18.57 4.66
C LEU A 174 -3.93 -18.43 6.17
N ILE A 175 -4.98 -18.55 7.00
CA ILE A 175 -4.84 -18.52 8.46
C ILE A 175 -3.90 -19.65 8.92
N ASP A 176 -4.16 -20.89 8.52
CA ASP A 176 -3.33 -22.04 8.91
C ASP A 176 -1.87 -21.86 8.47
N HIS A 177 -1.64 -21.42 7.22
CA HIS A 177 -0.31 -21.15 6.72
C HIS A 177 0.44 -20.10 7.54
N PHE A 178 -0.17 -18.93 7.77
CA PHE A 178 0.48 -17.83 8.48
C PHE A 178 0.67 -18.13 9.96
N VAL A 179 -0.30 -18.79 10.59
CA VAL A 179 -0.20 -19.17 12.00
C VAL A 179 0.96 -20.14 12.24
N ARG A 180 1.12 -21.16 11.38
CA ARG A 180 2.27 -22.07 11.47
C ARG A 180 3.59 -21.36 11.24
N ARG A 181 3.65 -20.53 10.19
CA ARG A 181 4.85 -19.76 9.84
C ARG A 181 5.27 -18.82 10.97
N PHE A 182 4.37 -17.96 11.43
CA PHE A 182 4.67 -16.97 12.46
C PHE A 182 4.86 -17.60 13.84
N GLY A 183 4.16 -18.69 14.14
CA GLY A 183 4.40 -19.47 15.36
C GLY A 183 5.83 -20.03 15.42
N ALA A 184 6.35 -20.52 14.30
CA ALA A 184 7.74 -20.95 14.20
C ALA A 184 8.72 -19.77 14.30
N GLU A 185 8.50 -18.68 13.55
CA GLU A 185 9.34 -17.48 13.58
C GLU A 185 9.43 -16.85 14.98
N LEU A 186 8.31 -16.80 15.71
CA LEU A 186 8.23 -16.22 17.05
C LEU A 186 8.59 -17.22 18.17
N LYS A 187 8.93 -18.46 17.84
CA LYS A 187 9.15 -19.56 18.81
C LYS A 187 7.97 -19.78 19.76
N ARG A 188 6.75 -19.56 19.26
CA ARG A 188 5.47 -19.79 19.93
C ARG A 188 4.57 -20.65 19.04
N PRO A 189 4.81 -21.96 18.96
CA PRO A 189 4.06 -22.83 18.07
C PRO A 189 2.58 -22.83 18.46
N VAL A 190 1.72 -22.53 17.50
CA VAL A 190 0.27 -22.58 17.67
C VAL A 190 -0.21 -23.98 17.26
N GLN A 191 -0.85 -24.69 18.19
CA GLN A 191 -1.32 -26.06 17.96
C GLN A 191 -2.65 -26.10 17.21
N ALA A 192 -3.51 -25.10 17.44
CA ALA A 192 -4.81 -24.99 16.80
C ALA A 192 -5.30 -23.53 16.76
N VAL A 193 -6.18 -23.24 15.81
CA VAL A 193 -6.97 -22.00 15.81
C VAL A 193 -8.41 -22.38 16.13
N SER A 194 -8.98 -21.75 17.15
CA SER A 194 -10.36 -22.03 17.56
C SER A 194 -11.36 -21.73 16.43
N PRO A 195 -12.43 -22.53 16.26
CA PRO A 195 -13.47 -22.26 15.27
C PRO A 195 -14.08 -20.86 15.41
N GLU A 196 -14.22 -20.37 16.64
CA GLU A 196 -14.74 -19.04 16.96
C GLU A 196 -13.80 -17.93 16.46
N ALA A 197 -12.47 -18.12 16.57
CA ALA A 197 -11.50 -17.17 16.03
C ALA A 197 -11.52 -17.16 14.50
N VAL A 198 -11.64 -18.33 13.86
CA VAL A 198 -11.78 -18.43 12.40
C VAL A 198 -13.03 -17.71 11.93
N GLU A 199 -14.16 -17.88 12.63
CA GLU A 199 -15.42 -17.22 12.28
C GLU A 199 -15.33 -15.70 12.46
N ARG A 200 -14.67 -15.22 13.51
CA ARG A 200 -14.41 -13.79 13.72
C ARG A 200 -13.55 -13.21 12.59
N LEU A 201 -12.50 -13.93 12.18
CA LEU A 201 -11.66 -13.56 11.03
C LEU A 201 -12.44 -13.59 9.70
N ARG A 202 -13.39 -14.52 9.53
CA ARG A 202 -14.23 -14.64 8.33
C ARG A 202 -15.18 -13.45 8.15
N ARG A 203 -15.71 -12.90 9.25
CA ARG A 203 -16.66 -11.78 9.22
C ARG A 203 -16.02 -10.42 9.00
N TYR A 204 -14.71 -10.32 9.17
CA TYR A 204 -14.00 -9.06 9.01
C TYR A 204 -13.82 -8.72 7.51
N PRO A 205 -14.03 -7.45 7.08
CA PRO A 205 -13.98 -7.07 5.67
C PRO A 205 -12.57 -7.00 5.07
N TRP A 206 -11.52 -7.06 5.89
CA TRP A 206 -10.11 -7.05 5.47
C TRP A 206 -9.73 -5.88 4.53
N PRO A 207 -9.89 -4.61 4.95
CA PRO A 207 -9.50 -3.45 4.12
C PRO A 207 -8.02 -3.44 3.74
N GLY A 208 -7.13 -4.01 4.55
CA GLY A 208 -5.71 -4.20 4.23
C GLY A 208 -5.38 -5.58 3.64
N ASN A 209 -6.41 -6.36 3.26
CA ASN A 209 -6.31 -7.65 2.62
C ASN A 209 -5.36 -8.61 3.37
N VAL A 210 -4.52 -9.36 2.64
CA VAL A 210 -3.62 -10.37 3.20
C VAL A 210 -2.52 -9.72 4.05
N ARG A 211 -2.12 -8.47 3.77
CA ARG A 211 -1.12 -7.75 4.58
C ARG A 211 -1.64 -7.50 5.99
N GLU A 212 -2.89 -7.06 6.11
CA GLU A 212 -3.54 -6.87 7.41
C GLU A 212 -3.77 -8.19 8.14
N LEU A 213 -4.24 -9.24 7.43
CA LEU A 213 -4.38 -10.58 8.00
C LEU A 213 -3.07 -11.06 8.63
N GLN A 214 -1.94 -10.89 7.95
CA GLN A 214 -0.63 -11.27 8.49
C GLN A 214 -0.30 -10.51 9.78
N SER A 215 -0.51 -9.19 9.80
CA SER A 215 -0.26 -8.36 10.99
C SER A 215 -1.16 -8.76 12.16
N VAL A 216 -2.45 -8.98 11.91
CA VAL A 216 -3.44 -9.41 12.90
C VAL A 216 -3.06 -10.76 13.51
N LEU A 217 -2.73 -11.76 12.67
CA LEU A 217 -2.35 -13.08 13.15
C LEU A 217 -1.04 -13.04 13.93
N LYS A 218 -0.06 -12.25 13.47
CA LYS A 218 1.22 -12.07 14.18
C LYS A 218 1.01 -11.44 15.55
N GLN A 219 0.17 -10.43 15.65
CA GLN A 219 -0.18 -9.80 16.92
C GLN A 219 -0.93 -10.77 17.85
N ALA A 220 -1.87 -11.53 17.31
CA ALA A 220 -2.63 -12.52 18.09
C ALA A 220 -1.71 -13.60 18.69
N ILE A 221 -0.72 -14.08 17.93
CA ILE A 221 0.28 -15.04 18.43
C ILE A 221 1.12 -14.44 19.56
N LEU A 222 1.39 -13.13 19.55
CA LEU A 222 2.09 -12.44 20.64
C LEU A 222 1.22 -12.29 21.89
N HIS A 223 -0.09 -12.16 21.73
CA HIS A 223 -1.04 -12.01 22.84
C HIS A 223 -1.50 -13.34 23.44
N MET A 224 -1.37 -14.42 22.67
CA MET A 224 -1.78 -15.78 23.06
C MET A 224 -1.22 -16.18 24.42
N LYS A 225 -2.09 -16.69 25.29
CA LYS A 225 -1.72 -17.22 26.63
C LYS A 225 -1.67 -18.75 26.69
N GLY A 226 -2.31 -19.43 25.74
CA GLY A 226 -2.39 -20.89 25.66
C GLY A 226 -1.67 -21.47 24.44
N ALA A 227 -1.99 -22.72 24.10
CA ALA A 227 -1.47 -23.40 22.91
C ALA A 227 -2.36 -23.23 21.66
N ALA A 228 -3.57 -22.70 21.84
CA ALA A 228 -4.53 -22.46 20.78
C ALA A 228 -4.85 -20.96 20.68
N LEU A 229 -5.04 -20.46 19.46
CA LEU A 229 -5.43 -19.09 19.18
C LEU A 229 -6.94 -18.94 19.40
N ALA A 230 -7.32 -18.14 20.40
CA ALA A 230 -8.69 -17.88 20.79
C ALA A 230 -9.18 -16.51 20.28
N PRO A 231 -10.50 -16.26 20.24
CA PRO A 231 -11.04 -14.97 19.82
C PRO A 231 -10.54 -13.79 20.65
N GLU A 232 -10.20 -14.00 21.93
CA GLU A 232 -9.71 -12.95 22.84
C GLU A 232 -8.28 -12.51 22.51
N ASP A 233 -7.52 -13.34 21.80
CA ASP A 233 -6.15 -13.02 21.38
C ASP A 233 -6.14 -12.08 20.17
N LEU A 234 -7.25 -11.99 19.42
CA LEU A 234 -7.37 -11.13 18.26
C LEU A 234 -7.44 -9.65 18.69
N PRO A 235 -6.85 -8.71 17.93
CA PRO A 235 -6.93 -7.28 18.23
C PRO A 235 -8.38 -6.79 18.26
N ALA A 236 -8.71 -5.86 19.16
CA ALA A 236 -10.05 -5.29 19.30
C ALA A 236 -10.60 -4.64 18.01
N GLY A 237 -9.74 -4.25 17.07
CA GLY A 237 -10.15 -3.72 15.75
C GLY A 237 -10.74 -4.78 14.80
N VAL A 238 -10.55 -6.07 15.09
CA VAL A 238 -11.17 -7.20 14.38
C VAL A 238 -12.49 -7.55 15.07
N GLU A 239 -13.34 -6.56 15.33
CA GLU A 239 -14.68 -6.75 15.87
C GLU A 239 -15.72 -6.66 14.75
N VAL A 240 -16.68 -7.58 14.80
CA VAL A 240 -17.86 -7.55 13.94
C VAL A 240 -18.69 -6.35 14.36
N THR A 241 -18.51 -5.22 13.69
CA THR A 241 -19.64 -4.33 13.49
C THR A 241 -20.37 -4.84 12.24
N ALA A 242 -21.59 -5.35 12.43
CA ALA A 242 -22.50 -5.72 11.35
C ALA A 242 -22.99 -4.50 10.53
N ALA A 243 -22.20 -3.43 10.50
CA ALA A 243 -22.40 -2.22 9.71
C ALA A 243 -21.40 -2.14 8.53
N ALA A 244 -20.82 -3.27 8.11
CA ALA A 244 -19.98 -3.35 6.91
C ALA A 244 -20.80 -3.57 5.63
N LYS A 245 -21.87 -2.77 5.45
CA LYS A 245 -22.21 -2.24 4.13
C LYS A 245 -21.77 -0.78 4.19
N THR A 246 -20.92 -0.38 3.25
CA THR A 246 -20.28 0.95 3.15
C THR A 246 -18.91 1.06 3.82
N ALA A 247 -17.95 0.22 3.40
CA ALA A 247 -16.54 0.60 3.41
C ALA A 247 -16.25 1.47 2.17
N THR A 248 -16.91 2.61 2.08
CA THR A 248 -16.28 3.81 1.52
C THR A 248 -15.50 4.38 2.70
N THR A 249 -14.32 4.94 2.46
CA THR A 249 -13.59 5.80 3.42
C THR A 249 -14.55 6.41 4.43
N GLY A 250 -14.32 6.23 5.74
CA GLY A 250 -15.14 6.81 6.80
C GLY A 250 -15.13 8.34 6.72
N ALA A 251 -15.86 8.86 5.75
CA ALA A 251 -16.36 10.20 5.67
C ALA A 251 -17.46 10.20 6.72
N PHE A 252 -17.22 10.97 7.77
CA PHE A 252 -18.27 11.37 8.68
C PHE A 252 -19.49 11.81 7.85
N ASP A 253 -20.63 11.11 8.00
CA ASP A 253 -21.84 11.39 7.22
C ASP A 253 -22.48 12.68 7.77
N TRP A 254 -22.04 13.80 7.21
CA TRP A 254 -22.56 15.12 7.54
C TRP A 254 -24.05 15.23 7.26
N ASP A 255 -24.55 14.55 6.24
CA ASP A 255 -25.97 14.60 5.89
C ASP A 255 -26.83 13.89 6.93
N ALA A 256 -26.35 12.77 7.49
CA ALA A 256 -27.00 12.10 8.63
C ALA A 256 -27.01 12.98 9.88
N LEU A 257 -25.86 13.58 10.24
CA LEU A 257 -25.77 14.49 11.39
C LEU A 257 -26.76 15.66 11.27
N VAL A 258 -26.80 16.30 10.09
CA VAL A 258 -27.68 17.46 9.84
C VAL A 258 -29.15 17.03 9.90
N ARG A 259 -29.54 15.92 9.27
CA ARG A 259 -30.91 15.42 9.32
C ARG A 259 -31.35 15.11 10.76
N ASP A 260 -30.53 14.40 11.53
CA ASP A 260 -30.86 14.02 12.91
C ASP A 260 -31.00 15.25 13.82
N ARG A 261 -30.13 16.26 13.64
CA ARG A 261 -30.16 17.47 14.45
C ARG A 261 -31.29 18.43 14.06
N ILE A 262 -31.68 18.48 12.79
CA ILE A 262 -32.90 19.18 12.35
C ILE A 262 -34.14 18.48 12.93
N ALA A 263 -34.22 17.17 12.84
CA ALA A 263 -35.33 16.39 13.39
C ALA A 263 -35.45 16.53 14.93
N ALA A 264 -34.31 16.67 15.62
CA ALA A 264 -34.25 16.91 17.06
C ALA A 264 -34.46 18.38 17.47
N GLY A 265 -34.66 19.31 16.53
CA GLY A 265 -34.85 20.73 16.83
C GLY A 265 -33.63 21.42 17.45
N SER A 266 -32.40 20.97 17.13
CA SER A 266 -31.18 21.56 17.70
C SER A 266 -30.95 22.98 17.17
N HIS A 267 -30.66 23.91 18.09
CA HIS A 267 -30.22 25.27 17.77
C HIS A 267 -28.68 25.43 17.77
N SER A 268 -27.92 24.35 18.00
CA SER A 268 -26.46 24.35 18.14
C SER A 268 -25.70 23.59 17.04
N LEU A 269 -26.40 23.15 15.98
CA LEU A 269 -25.83 22.35 14.89
C LEU A 269 -24.54 22.94 14.29
N TYR A 270 -24.48 24.26 14.09
CA TYR A 270 -23.29 24.93 13.56
C TYR A 270 -22.06 24.76 14.48
N ALA A 271 -22.23 24.98 15.78
CA ALA A 271 -21.15 24.85 16.76
C ALA A 271 -20.72 23.39 16.94
N GLU A 272 -21.68 22.45 16.93
CA GLU A 272 -21.41 21.01 17.01
C GLU A 272 -20.62 20.51 15.80
N ALA A 273 -21.02 20.92 14.60
CA ALA A 273 -20.34 20.53 13.37
C ALA A 273 -18.89 21.03 13.32
N LEU A 274 -18.67 22.30 13.70
CA LEU A 274 -17.33 22.87 13.75
C LEU A 274 -16.45 22.13 14.76
N THR A 275 -17.00 21.79 15.93
CA THR A 275 -16.29 21.06 16.99
C THR A 275 -15.88 19.65 16.55
N LEU A 276 -16.77 18.94 15.85
CA LEU A 276 -16.52 17.59 15.35
C LEU A 276 -15.43 17.58 14.26
N MET A 277 -15.55 18.49 13.28
CA MET A 277 -14.54 18.66 12.24
C MET A 277 -13.18 19.03 12.85
N GLU A 278 -13.17 20.01 13.76
CA GLU A 278 -11.96 20.49 14.41
C GLU A 278 -11.26 19.38 15.20
N ARG A 279 -12.01 18.60 15.99
CA ARG A 279 -11.47 17.46 16.73
C ARG A 279 -10.83 16.43 15.80
N GLU A 280 -11.49 16.10 14.70
CA GLU A 280 -11.00 15.09 13.75
C GLU A 280 -9.68 15.52 13.09
N VAL A 281 -9.62 16.77 12.62
CA VAL A 281 -8.41 17.33 12.00
C VAL A 281 -7.26 17.39 13.01
N LEU A 282 -7.51 17.88 14.23
CA LEU A 282 -6.48 17.98 15.26
C LEU A 282 -5.93 16.62 15.68
N VAL A 283 -6.78 15.62 15.88
CA VAL A 283 -6.35 14.28 16.31
C VAL A 283 -5.51 13.61 15.22
N ARG A 284 -5.89 13.73 13.93
CA ARG A 284 -5.12 13.14 12.83
C ARG A 284 -3.74 13.76 12.71
N VAL A 285 -3.64 15.10 12.78
CA VAL A 285 -2.34 15.78 12.70
C VAL A 285 -1.48 15.48 13.92
N LEU A 286 -2.06 15.47 15.13
CA LEU A 286 -1.33 15.10 16.35
C LEU A 286 -0.81 13.67 16.31
N ARG A 287 -1.59 12.71 15.80
CA ARG A 287 -1.14 11.32 15.59
C ARG A 287 -0.03 11.24 14.55
N HIS A 288 -0.18 11.95 13.44
CA HIS A 288 0.82 11.98 12.36
C HIS A 288 2.18 12.50 12.85
N THR A 289 2.19 13.51 13.72
CA THR A 289 3.44 14.07 14.27
C THR A 289 3.85 13.46 15.61
N GLY A 290 3.28 12.32 16.03
CA GLY A 290 3.61 11.67 17.30
C GLY A 290 3.41 12.55 18.55
N GLY A 291 2.44 13.46 18.53
CA GLY A 291 2.16 14.40 19.62
C GLY A 291 3.04 15.65 19.65
N ASN A 292 3.91 15.87 18.66
CA ASN A 292 4.73 17.08 18.57
C ASN A 292 3.87 18.32 18.23
N GLN A 293 3.52 19.10 19.26
CA GLN A 293 2.66 20.28 19.13
C GLN A 293 3.25 21.41 18.27
N VAL A 294 4.59 21.49 18.12
CA VAL A 294 5.21 22.52 17.27
C VAL A 294 5.03 22.17 15.80
N GLN A 295 5.33 20.91 15.43
CA GLN A 295 5.12 20.42 14.07
C GLN A 295 3.64 20.34 13.70
N SER A 296 2.78 19.91 14.65
CA SER A 296 1.32 19.92 14.46
C SER A 296 0.81 21.33 14.17
N ALA A 297 1.23 22.34 14.93
CA ALA A 297 0.78 23.72 14.74
C ALA A 297 1.18 24.29 13.37
N LEU A 298 2.38 23.93 12.89
CA LEU A 298 2.85 24.30 11.55
C LEU A 298 1.99 23.69 10.44
N ILE A 299 1.70 22.38 10.52
CA ILE A 299 0.85 21.67 9.54
C ILE A 299 -0.59 22.21 9.56
N LEU A 300 -1.10 22.56 10.74
CA LEU A 300 -2.45 23.11 10.92
C LEU A 300 -2.56 24.60 10.54
N GLY A 301 -1.44 25.29 10.29
CA GLY A 301 -1.44 26.72 10.00
C GLY A 301 -1.88 27.62 11.15
N ILE A 302 -1.77 27.17 12.41
CA ILE A 302 -2.15 27.92 13.61
C ILE A 302 -0.98 28.11 14.57
N THR A 303 -1.09 29.06 15.49
CA THR A 303 -0.05 29.24 16.52
C THR A 303 -0.06 28.11 17.54
N ARG A 304 1.11 27.79 18.11
CA ARG A 304 1.24 26.80 19.20
C ARG A 304 0.32 27.10 20.39
N GLY A 305 0.15 28.38 20.73
CA GLY A 305 -0.76 28.82 21.78
C GLY A 305 -2.22 28.47 21.48
N SER A 306 -2.65 28.69 20.23
CA SER A 306 -3.99 28.34 19.76
C SER A 306 -4.23 26.83 19.79
N LEU A 307 -3.27 26.04 19.30
CA LEU A 307 -3.33 24.58 19.35
C LEU A 307 -3.46 24.06 20.79
N ARG A 308 -2.67 24.60 21.73
CA ARG A 308 -2.70 24.17 23.14
C ARG A 308 -4.06 24.47 23.79
N ASN A 309 -4.66 25.60 23.47
CA ASN A 309 -5.99 25.96 23.97
C ASN A 309 -7.07 25.04 23.39
N LYS A 310 -7.01 24.73 22.09
CA LYS A 310 -7.95 23.80 21.43
C LYS A 310 -7.84 22.37 21.94
N ILE A 311 -6.63 21.87 22.22
CA ILE A 311 -6.42 20.55 22.84
C ILE A 311 -7.11 20.46 24.22
N ARG A 312 -7.02 21.53 25.03
CA ARG A 312 -7.68 21.59 26.35
C ARG A 312 -9.19 21.72 26.23
N GLN A 313 -9.70 22.55 25.32
CA GLN A 313 -11.13 22.75 25.12
C GLN A 313 -11.83 21.48 24.60
N LEU A 314 -11.14 20.68 23.79
CA LEU A 314 -11.69 19.46 23.18
C LEU A 314 -11.36 18.17 23.96
N ASN A 315 -10.73 18.29 25.14
CA ASN A 315 -10.32 17.17 25.99
C ASN A 315 -9.54 16.07 25.23
N ILE A 316 -8.57 16.48 24.40
CA ILE A 316 -7.73 15.54 23.66
C ILE A 316 -6.56 15.10 24.54
N SER A 317 -6.54 13.83 24.97
CA SER A 317 -5.43 13.23 25.71
C SER A 317 -4.29 12.82 24.77
N ILE A 318 -3.08 13.28 25.07
CA ILE A 318 -1.86 12.90 24.35
C ILE A 318 -1.04 12.01 25.30
N GLU A 319 -0.95 10.71 25.01
CA GLU A 319 0.04 9.86 25.67
C GLU A 319 1.43 10.25 25.17
N ARG A 320 2.25 10.83 26.05
CA ARG A 320 3.65 11.11 25.74
C ARG A 320 4.46 9.83 25.83
N SER A 321 4.89 9.29 24.69
CA SER A 321 6.10 8.47 24.65
C SER A 321 7.31 9.40 24.84
N VAL A 322 7.90 9.37 26.03
CA VAL A 322 9.16 10.07 26.32
C VAL A 322 10.28 9.25 25.70
N TRP A 323 10.88 9.74 24.62
CA TRP A 323 12.19 9.28 24.18
C TRP A 323 13.22 10.12 24.93
N SER A 324 13.97 9.46 25.83
CA SER A 324 15.18 10.03 26.41
C SER A 324 16.27 9.99 25.34
N GLU A 325 16.59 11.13 24.74
CA GLU A 325 17.95 11.36 24.25
C GLU A 325 18.81 11.58 25.49
N ASP A 326 19.42 10.50 25.98
CA ASP A 326 20.76 10.51 26.57
C ASP A 326 21.09 9.07 26.99
N GLY A 327 22.08 8.50 26.32
CA GLY A 327 22.68 7.24 26.76
C GLY A 327 23.46 7.47 28.05
N HIS A 328 23.14 6.72 29.10
CA HIS A 328 24.00 5.95 30.03
C HIS A 328 23.15 5.50 31.25
N PRO A 329 23.54 4.43 31.96
CA PRO A 329 22.60 3.61 32.74
C PRO A 329 22.43 4.10 34.19
N GLY A 330 21.25 3.82 34.74
CA GLY A 330 20.91 3.84 36.16
C GLY A 330 19.71 2.94 36.40
#